data_AF-A0A9D1E1N1-F1
#
_entry.id   AF-A0A9D1E1N1-F1
#
_cell.length_a   1.000
_cell.length_b   1.000
_cell.length_c   1.000
_cell.angle_alpha   90.00
_cell.angle_beta   90.00
_cell.angle_gamma   90.00
#
_symmetry.space_group_name_H-M   'P 1'
#
loop_
_entity.id
_entity.type
_entity.pdbx_description
1 polymer ?
#
loop_
_entity_poly.entity_id
_entity_poly.type
_entity_poly.pdbx_seq_one_letter_code
_entity_poly.pdbx_strand_id
1 'polypeptide(L)'
;MIAAAQNTTSETPVQWFAMSATFRREIKARALLEAAGIECFIPMKYMAVTKRDGRKAKELVPAVHNLIFVHARREEIQAVKADIPYLQWLTRPCDGRNIPTIVPDKDMEQFIQVTRDSNEKLVYLRPDEIDLRKGTPIRILGGPFNGIEGTFIKIQGHRNRRVVVMLKGIIGVAMAEVTPDLIEVL
;
A
#
# COMPACT_ATOMS: atom_id res chain seq x y z
N MET A 1 28.28 -29.11 35.55
CA MET A 1 27.89 -28.59 34.23
C MET A 1 26.39 -28.80 34.05
N ILE A 2 25.59 -27.74 34.10
CA ILE A 2 24.22 -27.75 33.58
C ILE A 2 24.11 -26.50 32.71
N ALA A 3 24.21 -26.69 31.40
CA ALA A 3 23.95 -25.63 30.44
C ALA A 3 22.45 -25.34 30.46
N ALA A 4 22.08 -24.13 30.89
CA ALA A 4 20.72 -23.63 30.69
C ALA A 4 20.48 -23.51 29.19
N ALA A 5 19.55 -24.31 28.68
CA ALA A 5 19.02 -24.16 27.34
C ALA A 5 18.38 -22.76 27.23
N GLN A 6 19.00 -21.89 26.44
CA GLN A 6 18.39 -20.62 26.03
C GLN A 6 17.25 -20.98 25.08
N ASN A 7 16.03 -21.00 25.62
CA ASN A 7 14.81 -21.12 24.83
C ASN A 7 14.54 -19.75 24.18
N THR A 8 15.24 -19.45 23.09
CA THR A 8 14.91 -18.29 22.24
C THR A 8 13.68 -18.64 21.42
N THR A 9 12.49 -18.41 21.98
CA THR A 9 11.27 -18.27 21.18
C THR A 9 11.47 -17.00 20.34
N SER A 10 11.96 -17.16 19.11
CA SER A 10 12.05 -16.06 18.16
C SER A 10 10.61 -15.66 17.79
N GLU A 11 10.03 -14.73 18.53
CA GLU A 11 8.75 -14.13 18.14
C GLU A 11 8.91 -13.54 16.75
N THR A 12 8.04 -13.94 15.84
CA THR A 12 7.95 -13.34 14.51
C THR A 12 7.73 -11.84 14.65
N PRO A 13 8.47 -11.01 13.90
CA PRO A 13 8.31 -9.58 13.97
C PRO A 13 6.92 -9.17 13.45
N VAL A 14 6.41 -8.06 13.98
CA VAL A 14 5.27 -7.34 13.40
C VAL A 14 5.74 -6.74 12.08
N GLN A 15 4.98 -6.95 11.00
CA GLN A 15 5.34 -6.48 9.66
C GLN A 15 4.08 -6.12 8.88
N TRP A 16 4.23 -5.29 7.85
CA TRP A 16 3.16 -5.04 6.89
C TRP A 16 3.07 -6.15 5.85
N PHE A 17 1.92 -6.80 5.77
CA PHE A 17 1.59 -7.80 4.76
C PHE A 17 0.58 -7.25 3.78
N ALA A 18 0.86 -7.39 2.48
CA ALA A 18 -0.16 -7.18 1.45
C ALA A 18 -1.06 -8.42 1.34
N MET A 19 -2.36 -8.20 1.33
CA MET A 19 -3.37 -9.25 1.31
C MET A 19 -4.46 -8.96 0.28
N SER A 20 -5.13 -10.02 -0.15
CA SER A 20 -6.22 -10.02 -1.10
C SER A 20 -7.55 -10.32 -0.40
N ALA A 21 -8.43 -9.33 -0.29
CA ALA A 21 -9.81 -9.48 0.19
C ALA A 21 -10.75 -9.75 -1.00
N THR A 22 -10.92 -11.02 -1.35
CA THR A 22 -11.64 -11.44 -2.56
C THR A 22 -13.08 -10.92 -2.61
N PHE A 23 -13.55 -10.66 -3.84
CA PHE A 23 -14.90 -10.13 -4.16
C PHE A 23 -15.18 -8.73 -3.60
N ARG A 24 -14.18 -7.85 -3.63
CA ARG A 24 -14.27 -6.43 -3.22
C ARG A 24 -14.70 -6.24 -1.76
N ARG A 25 -14.25 -7.15 -0.89
CA ARG A 25 -14.62 -7.18 0.53
C ARG A 25 -13.59 -6.51 1.43
N GLU A 26 -12.67 -5.72 0.88
CA GLU A 26 -11.63 -5.01 1.63
C GLU A 26 -12.19 -4.19 2.80
N ILE A 27 -13.27 -3.42 2.60
CA ILE A 27 -13.89 -2.63 3.68
C ILE A 27 -14.46 -3.52 4.80
N LYS A 28 -15.07 -4.66 4.43
CA LYS A 28 -15.59 -5.63 5.41
C LYS A 28 -14.45 -6.34 6.14
N ALA A 29 -13.37 -6.68 5.44
CA ALA A 29 -12.17 -7.26 6.05
C ALA A 29 -11.54 -6.29 7.06
N ARG A 30 -11.39 -5.01 6.69
CA ARG A 30 -10.89 -3.96 7.60
C ARG A 30 -11.71 -3.91 8.89
N ALA A 31 -13.04 -3.85 8.81
CA ALA A 31 -13.87 -3.78 10.01
C ALA A 31 -13.67 -4.98 10.96
N LEU A 32 -13.47 -6.19 10.41
CA LEU A 32 -13.20 -7.39 11.22
C LEU A 32 -11.78 -7.41 11.79
N LEU A 33 -10.78 -6.94 11.03
CA LEU A 33 -9.40 -6.79 11.50
C LEU A 33 -9.31 -5.75 12.62
N GLU A 34 -9.93 -4.58 12.46
CA GLU A 34 -10.00 -3.53 13.47
C GLU A 34 -10.70 -4.02 14.74
N ALA A 35 -11.80 -4.78 14.61
CA ALA A 35 -12.49 -5.41 15.74
C ALA A 35 -11.61 -6.44 16.48
N ALA A 36 -10.67 -7.08 15.78
CA ALA A 36 -9.66 -7.97 16.35
C ALA A 36 -8.43 -7.23 16.89
N GLY A 37 -8.40 -5.89 16.84
CA GLY A 37 -7.26 -5.07 17.27
C GLY A 37 -6.08 -5.08 16.31
N ILE A 38 -6.27 -5.54 15.06
CA ILE A 38 -5.23 -5.63 14.04
C ILE A 38 -5.24 -4.36 13.18
N GLU A 39 -4.10 -3.68 13.13
CA GLU A 39 -3.92 -2.51 12.26
C GLU A 39 -3.96 -2.92 10.79
N CYS A 40 -4.68 -2.14 9.98
CA CYS A 40 -4.72 -2.36 8.54
C CYS A 40 -4.98 -1.06 7.77
N PHE A 41 -4.63 -1.08 6.49
CA PHE A 41 -4.74 0.07 5.60
C PHE A 41 -5.30 -0.32 4.24
N ILE A 42 -6.24 0.48 3.74
CA ILE A 42 -6.78 0.37 2.39
C ILE A 42 -6.57 1.72 1.71
N PRO A 43 -5.85 1.79 0.57
CA PRO A 43 -5.77 3.04 -0.18
C PRO A 43 -7.15 3.40 -0.72
N MET A 44 -7.61 4.62 -0.44
CA MET A 44 -8.93 5.11 -0.83
C MET A 44 -8.81 6.27 -1.83
N LYS A 45 -9.85 6.47 -2.64
CA LYS A 45 -9.97 7.62 -3.54
C LYS A 45 -11.42 8.11 -3.62
N TYR A 46 -11.60 9.39 -3.87
CA TYR A 46 -12.92 9.90 -4.22
C TYR A 46 -13.27 9.53 -5.66
N MET A 47 -14.46 8.96 -5.85
CA MET A 47 -15.01 8.64 -7.16
C MET A 47 -16.41 9.25 -7.28
N ALA A 48 -16.70 9.80 -8.46
CA ALA A 48 -18.05 10.23 -8.78
C ALA A 48 -18.93 9.00 -9.03
N VAL A 49 -19.98 8.86 -8.24
CA VAL A 49 -20.94 7.75 -8.31
C VAL A 49 -22.30 8.32 -8.64
N THR A 50 -22.99 7.70 -9.59
CA THR A 50 -24.38 8.03 -9.90
C THR A 50 -25.27 7.22 -8.97
N LYS A 51 -25.97 7.92 -8.08
CA LYS A 51 -26.97 7.30 -7.19
C LYS A 51 -28.18 6.82 -8.00
N ARG A 52 -28.97 5.93 -7.39
CA ARG A 52 -30.19 5.39 -8.01
C ARG A 52 -31.22 6.47 -8.39
N ASP A 53 -31.18 7.62 -7.73
CA ASP A 53 -32.01 8.80 -8.02
C ASP A 53 -31.44 9.70 -9.14
N GLY A 54 -30.37 9.26 -9.82
CA GLY A 54 -29.71 10.00 -10.91
C GLY A 54 -28.77 11.11 -10.44
N ARG A 55 -28.68 11.39 -9.13
CA ARG A 55 -27.77 12.42 -8.61
C ARG A 55 -26.32 11.93 -8.61
N LYS A 56 -25.40 12.81 -9.01
CA LYS A 56 -23.97 12.57 -8.85
C LYS A 56 -23.56 12.85 -7.41
N ALA A 57 -22.98 11.87 -6.75
CA ALA A 57 -22.35 12.02 -5.44
C ALA A 57 -20.86 11.70 -5.53
N LYS A 58 -20.07 12.26 -4.62
CA LYS A 58 -18.69 11.83 -4.41
C LYS A 58 -18.70 10.82 -3.27
N GLU A 59 -18.15 9.64 -3.52
CA GLU A 59 -17.99 8.61 -2.49
C GLU A 59 -16.52 8.22 -2.38
N LEU A 60 -16.11 7.92 -1.16
CA LEU A 60 -14.78 7.41 -0.85
C LEU A 60 -14.79 5.88 -1.08
N VAL A 61 -14.09 5.42 -2.10
CA VAL A 61 -14.05 4.01 -2.50
C VAL A 61 -12.62 3.48 -2.48
N PRO A 62 -12.41 2.16 -2.34
CA PRO A 62 -11.09 1.55 -2.49
C PRO A 62 -10.46 1.94 -3.83
N ALA A 63 -9.24 2.45 -3.77
CA ALA A 63 -8.50 2.85 -4.96
C ALA A 63 -8.12 1.65 -5.83
N VAL A 64 -7.88 0.51 -5.18
CA VAL A 64 -7.53 -0.78 -5.76
C VAL A 64 -8.44 -1.85 -5.15
N HIS A 65 -9.18 -2.56 -5.99
CA HIS A 65 -10.08 -3.60 -5.53
C HIS A 65 -9.34 -4.82 -4.99
N ASN A 66 -9.91 -5.43 -3.96
CA ASN A 66 -9.39 -6.59 -3.26
C ASN A 66 -8.06 -6.34 -2.52
N LEU A 67 -7.48 -5.14 -2.50
CA LEU A 67 -6.19 -4.89 -1.85
C LEU A 67 -6.39 -4.36 -0.42
N ILE A 68 -5.71 -4.98 0.55
CA ILE A 68 -5.60 -4.49 1.93
C ILE A 68 -4.20 -4.78 2.47
N PHE A 69 -3.63 -3.85 3.20
CA PHE A 69 -2.38 -4.02 3.94
C PHE A 69 -2.70 -4.28 5.40
N VAL A 70 -2.03 -5.25 6.02
CA VAL A 70 -2.28 -5.68 7.40
C VAL A 70 -0.97 -5.64 8.17
N HIS A 71 -0.94 -4.96 9.30
CA HIS A 71 0.24 -4.79 10.15
C HIS A 71 0.07 -5.63 11.41
N ALA A 72 0.72 -6.79 11.43
CA ALA A 72 0.61 -7.77 12.50
C ALA A 72 1.74 -8.80 12.41
N ARG A 73 1.86 -9.67 13.42
CA ARG A 73 2.63 -10.91 13.31
C ARG A 73 1.91 -11.88 12.38
N ARG A 74 2.67 -12.76 11.74
CA ARG A 74 2.13 -13.73 10.77
C ARG A 74 1.07 -14.65 11.40
N GLU A 75 1.25 -15.02 12.65
CA GLU A 75 0.42 -15.95 13.41
C GLU A 75 -0.93 -15.30 13.77
N GLU A 76 -0.94 -14.01 14.10
CA GLU A 76 -2.16 -13.23 14.36
C GLU A 76 -3.03 -13.19 13.09
N ILE A 77 -2.40 -12.96 11.94
CA ILE A 77 -3.10 -13.01 10.64
C ILE A 77 -3.62 -14.43 10.35
N GLN A 78 -2.85 -15.47 10.66
CA GLN A 78 -3.32 -16.85 10.45
C GLN A 78 -4.52 -17.18 11.34
N ALA A 79 -4.55 -16.70 12.58
CA ALA A 79 -5.67 -16.88 13.49
C ALA A 79 -6.94 -16.18 12.96
N VAL A 80 -6.85 -14.89 12.61
CA VAL A 80 -8.03 -14.12 12.14
C VAL A 80 -8.55 -14.60 10.78
N LYS A 81 -7.70 -15.25 9.96
CA LYS A 81 -8.13 -15.84 8.68
C LYS A 81 -9.19 -16.93 8.84
N ALA A 82 -9.30 -17.57 10.00
CA ALA A 82 -10.39 -18.51 10.27
C ALA A 82 -11.76 -17.83 10.21
N ASP A 83 -11.86 -16.61 10.74
CA ASP A 83 -13.08 -15.79 10.75
C ASP A 83 -13.27 -14.99 9.45
N ILE A 84 -12.18 -14.76 8.71
CA ILE A 84 -12.16 -14.01 7.45
C ILE A 84 -11.65 -14.90 6.30
N PRO A 85 -12.39 -15.94 5.87
CA PRO A 85 -11.92 -16.94 4.90
C PRO A 85 -11.61 -16.36 3.51
N TYR A 86 -12.08 -15.15 3.24
CA TYR A 86 -11.85 -14.44 1.98
C TYR A 86 -10.64 -13.52 1.97
N LEU A 87 -9.92 -13.43 3.10
CA LEU A 87 -8.67 -12.70 3.24
C LEU A 87 -7.50 -13.65 2.93
N GLN A 88 -6.92 -13.49 1.75
CA GLN A 88 -5.84 -14.33 1.24
C GLN A 88 -4.52 -13.58 1.22
N TRP A 89 -3.41 -14.31 1.31
CA TRP A 89 -2.10 -13.70 1.16
C TRP A 89 -1.94 -13.19 -0.27
N LEU A 90 -1.49 -11.95 -0.45
CA LEU A 90 -0.93 -11.57 -1.74
C LEU A 90 0.49 -12.16 -1.78
N THR A 91 0.73 -13.10 -2.68
CA THR A 91 2.01 -13.81 -2.75
C THR A 91 2.85 -13.37 -3.93
N ARG A 92 4.16 -13.45 -3.78
CA ARG A 92 5.14 -13.25 -4.86
C ARG A 92 6.00 -14.51 -5.04
N PRO A 93 6.45 -14.82 -6.27
CA PRO A 93 7.44 -15.87 -6.50
C PRO A 93 8.78 -15.53 -5.84
N CYS A 94 9.39 -16.50 -5.17
CA CYS A 94 10.75 -16.45 -4.62
C CYS A 94 11.30 -17.89 -4.58
N ASP A 95 12.42 -18.15 -5.25
CA ASP A 95 13.10 -19.46 -5.27
C ASP A 95 12.16 -20.65 -5.58
N GLY A 96 11.28 -20.48 -6.57
CA GLY A 96 10.33 -21.51 -6.99
C GLY A 96 9.14 -21.72 -6.03
N ARG A 97 8.99 -20.88 -5.00
CA ARG A 97 7.87 -20.91 -4.05
C ARG A 97 7.10 -19.58 -4.08
N ASN A 98 5.82 -19.63 -3.73
CA ASN A 98 5.01 -18.43 -3.51
C ASN A 98 5.06 -18.07 -2.02
N ILE A 99 5.66 -16.92 -1.71
CA ILE A 99 5.76 -16.41 -0.33
C ILE A 99 4.87 -15.18 -0.16
N PRO A 100 4.33 -14.90 1.04
CA PRO A 100 3.59 -13.68 1.31
C PRO A 100 4.41 -12.43 0.99
N THR A 101 3.76 -11.44 0.39
CA THR A 101 4.38 -10.16 0.07
C THR A 101 4.40 -9.28 1.31
N ILE A 102 5.60 -9.01 1.81
CA ILE A 102 5.87 -8.12 2.94
C ILE A 102 6.28 -6.75 2.38
N VAL A 103 5.72 -5.70 2.96
CA VAL A 103 6.06 -4.29 2.67
C VAL A 103 6.96 -3.78 3.80
N PRO A 104 8.13 -3.19 3.51
CA PRO A 104 8.95 -2.54 4.54
C PRO A 104 8.21 -1.37 5.19
N ASP A 105 8.40 -1.17 6.50
CA ASP A 105 7.72 -0.13 7.26
C ASP A 105 7.94 1.26 6.65
N LYS A 106 9.19 1.59 6.29
CA LYS A 106 9.55 2.85 5.62
C LYS A 106 8.73 3.09 4.35
N ASP A 107 8.62 2.07 3.48
CA ASP A 107 7.89 2.18 2.22
C ASP A 107 6.39 2.36 2.49
N MET A 108 5.85 1.65 3.48
CA MET A 108 4.45 1.74 3.87
C MET A 108 4.10 3.09 4.49
N GLU A 109 4.94 3.61 5.39
CA GLU A 109 4.78 4.92 6.01
C GLU A 109 4.75 6.03 4.96
N GLN A 110 5.70 6.02 4.02
CA GLN A 110 5.72 6.97 2.90
C GLN A 110 4.46 6.85 2.04
N PHE A 111 4.01 5.63 1.75
CA PHE A 111 2.80 5.40 0.96
C PHE A 111 1.54 5.90 1.68
N ILE A 112 1.40 5.61 2.97
CA ILE A 112 0.29 6.12 3.81
C ILE A 112 0.34 7.65 3.83
N GLN A 113 1.51 8.26 4.06
CA GLN A 113 1.66 9.71 4.09
C GLN A 113 1.18 10.37 2.80
N VAL A 114 1.55 9.83 1.62
CA VAL A 114 1.10 10.37 0.32
C VAL A 114 -0.40 10.17 0.12
N THR A 115 -0.96 9.06 0.58
CA THR A 115 -2.34 8.66 0.27
C THR A 115 -3.37 9.03 1.34
N ARG A 116 -2.94 9.50 2.52
CA ARG A 116 -3.79 9.77 3.69
C ARG A 116 -4.99 10.66 3.38
N ASP A 117 -4.76 11.74 2.65
CA ASP A 117 -5.80 12.74 2.36
C ASP A 117 -6.72 12.32 1.21
N SER A 118 -6.49 11.15 0.59
CA SER A 118 -7.28 10.63 -0.53
C SER A 118 -7.47 11.68 -1.64
N ASN A 119 -6.43 12.49 -1.89
CA ASN A 119 -6.48 13.65 -2.77
C ASN A 119 -6.86 13.25 -4.21
N GLU A 120 -7.81 13.95 -4.82
CA GLU A 120 -8.29 13.71 -6.19
C GLU A 120 -7.18 13.81 -7.26
N LYS A 121 -6.05 14.44 -6.94
CA LYS A 121 -4.89 14.56 -7.83
C LYS A 121 -3.99 13.32 -7.85
N LEU A 122 -4.18 12.38 -6.91
CA LEU A 122 -3.45 11.13 -6.86
C LEU A 122 -3.92 10.17 -7.96
N VAL A 123 -2.95 9.59 -8.66
CA VAL A 123 -3.22 8.54 -9.65
C VAL A 123 -2.62 7.26 -9.11
N TYR A 124 -3.48 6.28 -8.83
CA TYR A 124 -3.06 4.93 -8.46
C TYR A 124 -2.76 4.14 -9.72
N LEU A 125 -1.61 3.49 -9.73
CA LEU A 125 -1.02 2.85 -10.90
C LEU A 125 -0.61 1.44 -10.52
N ARG A 126 -0.98 0.47 -11.36
CA ARG A 126 -0.56 -0.91 -11.20
C ARG A 126 0.93 -1.07 -11.52
N PRO A 127 1.61 -2.10 -10.99
CA PRO A 127 3.03 -2.32 -11.24
C PRO A 127 3.40 -2.43 -12.72
N ASP A 128 2.51 -2.99 -13.56
CA ASP A 128 2.68 -3.15 -15.00
C ASP A 128 2.53 -1.83 -15.79
N GLU A 129 1.90 -0.82 -15.19
CA GLU A 129 1.73 0.52 -15.80
C GLU A 129 2.96 1.42 -15.58
N ILE A 130 3.96 0.96 -14.82
CA ILE A 130 5.11 1.77 -14.39
C ILE A 130 6.43 1.11 -14.78
N ASP A 131 7.18 1.78 -15.66
CA ASP A 131 8.54 1.38 -16.01
C ASP A 131 9.56 2.20 -15.21
N LEU A 132 9.88 1.76 -13.99
CA LEU A 132 10.81 2.47 -13.09
C LEU A 132 12.19 2.72 -13.71
N ARG A 133 12.62 1.94 -14.72
CA ARG A 133 13.91 2.12 -15.39
C ARG A 133 13.99 3.43 -16.18
N LYS A 134 12.83 4.00 -16.53
CA LYS A 134 12.72 5.29 -17.23
C LYS A 134 12.57 6.47 -16.28
N GLY A 135 12.64 6.22 -14.97
CA GLY A 135 12.50 7.25 -13.95
C GLY A 135 13.83 7.62 -13.30
N THR A 136 13.81 8.75 -12.59
CA THR A 136 14.94 9.23 -11.79
C THR A 136 14.59 9.04 -10.32
N PRO A 137 15.39 8.31 -9.53
CA PRO A 137 15.24 8.27 -8.07
C PRO A 137 15.42 9.67 -7.49
N ILE A 138 14.49 10.07 -6.63
CA ILE A 138 14.50 11.39 -6.03
C ILE A 138 14.03 11.35 -4.57
N ARG A 139 14.37 12.41 -3.84
CA ARG A 139 13.76 12.78 -2.56
C ARG A 139 13.11 14.16 -2.68
N ILE A 140 11.94 14.33 -2.09
CA ILE A 140 11.26 15.62 -2.04
C ILE A 140 11.81 16.42 -0.86
N LEU A 141 12.13 17.69 -1.12
CA LEU A 141 12.58 18.66 -0.14
C LEU A 141 11.46 19.67 0.10
N GLY A 142 11.11 19.92 1.36
CA GLY A 142 10.08 20.90 1.73
C GLY A 142 8.63 20.50 1.41
N GLY A 143 7.69 21.35 1.84
CA GLY A 143 6.25 21.12 1.67
C GLY A 143 5.70 19.96 2.51
N PRO A 144 4.44 19.55 2.27
CA PRO A 144 3.78 18.47 3.02
C PRO A 144 4.38 17.08 2.78
N PHE A 145 5.19 16.94 1.73
CA PHE A 145 5.82 15.68 1.30
C PHE A 145 7.35 15.67 1.52
N ASN A 146 7.88 16.58 2.35
CA ASN A 146 9.30 16.63 2.67
C ASN A 146 9.82 15.27 3.17
N GLY A 147 10.96 14.83 2.64
CA GLY A 147 11.61 13.57 3.00
C GLY A 147 11.08 12.34 2.27
N ILE A 148 9.97 12.45 1.52
CA ILE A 148 9.43 11.32 0.76
C ILE A 148 10.35 11.02 -0.43
N GLU A 149 10.83 9.79 -0.48
CA GLU A 149 11.55 9.21 -1.60
C GLU A 149 10.58 8.64 -2.63
N GLY A 150 10.92 8.80 -3.90
CA GLY A 150 10.11 8.29 -5.00
C GLY A 150 10.89 8.23 -6.30
N THR A 151 10.17 8.01 -7.40
CA THR A 151 10.73 8.00 -8.74
C THR A 151 10.04 9.06 -9.59
N PHE A 152 10.81 10.00 -10.11
CA PHE A 152 10.32 11.02 -11.03
C PHE A 152 10.23 10.45 -12.45
N ILE A 153 9.01 10.26 -12.96
CA ILE A 153 8.77 9.58 -14.24
C ILE A 153 7.64 10.22 -15.03
N LYS A 154 7.72 10.13 -16.36
CA LYS A 154 6.62 10.50 -17.26
C LYS A 154 5.63 9.33 -17.38
N ILE A 155 4.42 9.52 -16.89
CA ILE A 155 3.35 8.52 -16.99
C ILE A 155 2.59 8.73 -18.30
N GLN A 156 2.25 7.63 -18.98
CA GLN A 156 1.45 7.67 -20.20
C GLN A 156 0.09 8.30 -19.94
N GLY A 157 -0.37 9.17 -20.85
CA GLY A 157 -1.64 9.90 -20.69
C GLY A 157 -1.55 11.19 -19.85
N HIS A 158 -0.41 11.46 -19.20
CA HIS A 158 -0.18 12.71 -18.48
C HIS A 158 0.86 13.59 -19.19
N ARG A 159 0.59 14.90 -19.26
CA ARG A 159 1.48 15.87 -19.92
C ARG A 159 2.82 16.05 -19.18
N ASN A 160 2.76 16.09 -17.85
CA ASN A 160 3.92 16.38 -17.00
C ASN A 160 4.46 15.10 -16.35
N ARG A 161 5.76 15.11 -16.03
CA ARG A 161 6.37 14.12 -15.14
C ARG A 161 5.74 14.24 -13.75
N ARG A 162 5.67 13.12 -13.06
CA ARG A 162 5.10 12.99 -11.72
C ARG A 162 6.09 12.26 -10.84
N VAL A 163 6.04 12.54 -9.54
CA VAL A 163 6.74 11.71 -8.56
C VAL A 163 5.84 10.52 -8.24
N VAL A 164 6.41 9.33 -8.32
CA VAL A 164 5.73 8.07 -8.01
C VAL A 164 6.35 7.46 -6.76
N VAL A 165 5.52 7.19 -5.75
CA VAL A 165 5.88 6.37 -4.58
C VAL A 165 5.35 4.97 -4.81
N MET A 166 6.21 3.96 -4.65
CA MET A 166 5.91 2.58 -5.07
C MET A 166 6.06 1.61 -3.90
N LEU A 167 5.02 0.80 -3.68
CA LEU A 167 5.14 -0.46 -2.96
C LEU A 167 5.47 -1.55 -3.98
N LYS A 168 6.74 -1.95 -4.02
CA LYS A 168 7.32 -2.76 -5.12
C LYS A 168 6.50 -4.03 -5.39
N GLY A 169 6.07 -4.17 -6.64
CA GLY A 169 5.30 -5.35 -7.10
C GLY A 169 3.84 -5.37 -6.65
N ILE A 170 3.33 -4.31 -6.01
CA ILE A 170 1.96 -4.24 -5.48
C ILE A 170 1.20 -3.09 -6.13
N ILE A 171 1.65 -1.85 -5.88
CA ILE A 171 0.96 -0.65 -6.35
C ILE A 171 1.89 0.57 -6.29
N GLY A 172 1.72 1.51 -7.21
CA GLY A 172 2.31 2.84 -7.16
C GLY A 172 1.25 3.93 -7.01
N VAL A 173 1.63 5.04 -6.39
CA VAL A 173 0.84 6.28 -6.34
C VAL A 173 1.63 7.41 -6.97
N ALA A 174 1.03 8.10 -7.93
CA ALA A 174 1.63 9.23 -8.62
C ALA A 174 0.97 10.55 -8.20
N MET A 175 1.80 11.51 -7.74
CA MET A 175 1.36 12.86 -7.37
C MET A 175 1.68 13.88 -8.47
N ALA A 176 0.77 14.85 -8.64
CA ALA A 176 0.81 15.82 -9.74
C ALA A 176 1.65 17.08 -9.45
N GLU A 177 1.84 17.43 -8.18
CA GLU A 177 2.29 18.76 -7.75
C GLU A 177 3.52 18.66 -6.85
N VAL A 178 4.68 18.49 -7.47
CA VAL A 178 5.96 18.77 -6.81
C VAL A 178 6.70 19.74 -7.71
N THR A 179 6.99 20.93 -7.20
CA THR A 179 7.80 21.91 -7.92
C THR A 179 9.22 21.36 -8.09
N PRO A 180 9.84 21.47 -9.29
CA PRO A 180 11.17 20.91 -9.53
C PRO A 180 12.25 21.36 -8.53
N ASP A 181 12.14 22.59 -8.00
CA ASP A 181 13.08 23.15 -7.02
C ASP A 181 13.04 22.45 -5.65
N LEU A 182 12.01 21.65 -5.41
CA LEU A 182 11.79 20.86 -4.19
C LEU A 182 12.20 19.39 -4.39
N ILE A 183 13.08 19.10 -5.35
CA ILE A 183 13.47 17.73 -5.71
C ILE A 183 14.99 17.59 -5.64
N GLU A 184 15.47 16.65 -4.84
CA GLU A 184 16.85 16.16 -4.78
C GLU A 184 16.96 14.84 -5.56
N VAL A 185 17.97 14.70 -6.43
CA VAL A 185 18.26 13.44 -7.14
C VAL A 185 19.14 12.54 -6.27
N LEU A 186 18.80 11.25 -6.19
CA LEU A 186 19.52 10.23 -5.41
C LEU A 186 20.45 9.37 -6.27
#